data_AF-A0AAD8L245-F1
#
_entry.id   AF-A0AAD8L245-F1
#
_cell.length_a   1.000
_cell.length_b   1.000
_cell.length_c   1.000
_cell.angle_alpha   90.00
_cell.angle_beta   90.00
_cell.angle_gamma   90.00
#
_symmetry.space_group_name_H-M   'P 1'
#
loop_
_entity.id
_entity.type
_entity.pdbx_description
1 polymer ?
#
loop_
_entity_poly.entity_id
_entity_poly.type
_entity_poly.pdbx_seq_one_letter_code
_entity_poly.pdbx_strand_id
1 'polypeptide(L)'
;MGSETRKTSTYVPDPYGIEVGDPSKVPVGYEEKWMFNIHAIDTRGAVDAMGCNECRCNLYNVTQDKDGQPLKPYYVGGLYCCYDGTQCKVKNAFKSVKRNVYFKYTVKWVDWSDSIVPVKVFIFDVTDTWQHTGIHNCLFEYDVEKSTTGVATNTRRSSVSFPTAGDVIYGFAQQYNGGIGAALYGEDGRVLCASKAIYGKGKDIGDEAGYIVGMTTCYPKPGSAKIVKDETRRMIRFKYADSLRIISTDLLVSYQRRKQSKELWMDTTLLQLEQLLSLI
;
A
#
# COMPACT_ATOMS: atom_id res chain seq x y z
N MET A 1 6.06 3.69 -2.54
CA MET A 1 4.74 3.56 -1.91
C MET A 1 4.84 2.41 -0.90
N GLY A 2 4.35 2.55 0.33
CA GLY A 2 4.36 1.44 1.31
C GLY A 2 4.36 1.87 2.79
N SER A 3 3.26 1.58 3.51
CA SER A 3 3.09 1.78 4.96
C SER A 3 4.29 1.33 5.81
N GLU A 4 4.95 0.21 5.49
CA GLU A 4 6.25 -0.10 6.09
C GLU A 4 7.18 -0.72 5.04
N THR A 5 8.23 0.00 4.69
CA THR A 5 9.15 -0.33 3.59
C THR A 5 10.59 -0.56 4.02
N ARG A 6 10.91 -0.47 5.32
CA ARG A 6 12.28 -0.64 5.82
C ARG A 6 12.93 -1.95 5.37
N LYS A 7 12.16 -3.04 5.24
CA LYS A 7 12.61 -4.33 4.70
C LYS A 7 11.98 -4.72 3.36
N THR A 8 11.37 -3.78 2.64
CA THR A 8 10.74 -4.01 1.33
C THR A 8 11.68 -3.49 0.23
N SER A 9 12.35 -4.40 -0.48
CA SER A 9 13.24 -4.01 -1.57
C SER A 9 12.44 -3.72 -2.85
N THR A 10 12.47 -2.47 -3.31
CA THR A 10 11.86 -2.05 -4.57
C THR A 10 12.94 -1.48 -5.48
N TYR A 11 13.11 -2.10 -6.64
CA TYR A 11 13.93 -1.56 -7.72
C TYR A 11 13.30 -1.93 -9.06
N VAL A 12 13.53 -1.10 -10.07
CA VAL A 12 13.13 -1.43 -11.44
C VAL A 12 14.33 -2.11 -12.10
N PRO A 13 14.23 -3.38 -12.54
CA PRO A 13 15.34 -4.06 -13.19
C PRO A 13 15.61 -3.47 -14.57
N ASP A 14 16.87 -3.48 -15.01
CA ASP A 14 17.25 -3.18 -16.39
C ASP A 14 16.55 -4.17 -17.37
N PRO A 15 16.11 -3.73 -18.57
CA PRO A 15 16.18 -2.38 -19.14
C PRO A 15 14.94 -1.51 -18.84
N TYR A 16 14.16 -1.85 -17.81
CA TYR A 16 12.89 -1.19 -17.53
C TYR A 16 13.07 0.13 -16.78
N GLY A 17 12.20 1.10 -17.05
CA GLY A 17 12.22 2.41 -16.38
C GLY A 17 10.84 3.00 -16.19
N ILE A 18 10.63 3.68 -15.06
CA ILE A 18 9.44 4.50 -14.81
C ILE A 18 9.76 5.92 -15.28
N GLU A 19 8.99 6.42 -16.24
CA GLU A 19 9.14 7.78 -16.75
C GLU A 19 8.56 8.79 -15.74
N VAL A 20 9.35 9.82 -15.41
CA VAL A 20 9.00 10.93 -14.53
C VAL A 20 9.59 12.21 -15.10
N GLY A 21 8.96 13.36 -14.86
CA GLY A 21 9.51 14.64 -15.29
C GLY A 21 9.31 15.01 -16.76
N ASP A 22 8.35 14.42 -17.48
CA ASP A 22 8.07 14.77 -18.88
C ASP A 22 7.29 16.11 -18.95
N PRO A 23 7.92 17.22 -19.36
CA PRO A 23 7.27 18.54 -19.35
C PRO A 23 6.09 18.63 -20.31
N SER A 24 6.03 17.77 -21.33
CA SER A 24 4.93 17.73 -22.29
C SER A 24 3.64 17.16 -21.70
N LYS A 25 3.74 16.42 -20.58
CA LYS A 25 2.61 15.84 -19.84
C LYS A 25 2.16 16.71 -18.67
N VAL A 26 2.92 17.73 -18.30
CA VAL A 26 2.55 18.64 -17.20
C VAL A 26 1.49 19.63 -17.68
N PRO A 27 0.31 19.71 -17.05
CA PRO A 27 -0.72 20.67 -17.43
C PRO A 27 -0.24 22.12 -17.34
N VAL A 28 -0.74 22.99 -18.23
CA VAL A 28 -0.37 24.41 -18.23
C VAL A 28 -0.67 25.05 -16.87
N GLY A 29 0.33 25.74 -16.32
CA GLY A 29 0.25 26.39 -15.01
C GLY A 29 0.60 25.49 -13.82
N TYR A 30 0.97 24.23 -14.06
CA TYR A 30 1.43 23.29 -13.04
C TYR A 30 2.92 22.97 -13.20
N GLU A 31 3.52 22.48 -12.12
CA GLU A 31 4.88 21.95 -12.09
C GLU A 31 4.87 20.56 -11.45
N GLU A 32 5.68 19.63 -11.96
CA GLU A 32 5.83 18.30 -11.37
C GLU A 32 6.74 18.37 -10.13
N LYS A 33 6.30 17.76 -9.02
CA LYS A 33 7.06 17.70 -7.77
C LYS A 33 7.07 16.29 -7.20
N TRP A 34 8.17 15.97 -6.53
CA TRP A 34 8.26 14.79 -5.68
C TRP A 34 7.50 15.03 -4.38
N MET A 35 6.67 14.05 -3.98
CA MET A 35 5.91 14.09 -2.74
C MET A 35 6.19 12.86 -1.89
N PHE A 36 6.45 13.11 -0.61
CA PHE A 36 6.46 12.07 0.43
C PHE A 36 5.26 12.29 1.33
N ASN A 37 4.43 11.25 1.48
CA ASN A 37 3.33 11.26 2.42
C ASN A 37 3.74 10.40 3.63
N ILE A 38 3.90 11.03 4.78
CA ILE A 38 4.40 10.37 5.99
C ILE A 38 3.31 10.44 7.05
N HIS A 39 2.89 9.27 7.51
CA HIS A 39 2.00 9.11 8.64
C HIS A 39 2.80 8.53 9.81
N ALA A 40 2.91 9.25 10.92
CA ALA A 40 3.70 8.81 12.05
C ALA A 40 2.85 8.67 13.31
N ILE A 41 2.88 7.49 13.93
CA ILE A 41 2.18 7.21 15.19
C ILE A 41 3.23 6.92 16.26
N ASP A 42 3.27 7.77 17.30
CA ASP A 42 4.10 7.53 18.47
C ASP A 42 3.38 6.59 19.44
N THR A 43 3.89 5.37 19.56
CA THR A 43 3.32 4.31 20.40
C THR A 43 4.05 4.15 21.74
N ARG A 44 5.07 4.97 22.02
CA ARG A 44 5.81 4.91 23.27
C ARG A 44 4.92 5.27 24.44
N GLY A 45 4.94 4.42 25.46
CA GLY A 45 4.10 4.59 26.63
C GLY A 45 2.61 4.43 26.35
N ALA A 46 2.20 4.03 25.14
CA ALA A 46 0.81 3.75 24.82
C ALA A 46 0.24 2.67 25.75
N VAL A 47 -1.05 2.79 26.08
CA VAL A 47 -1.76 1.74 26.84
C VAL A 47 -1.92 0.47 26.00
N ASP A 48 -2.09 0.64 24.69
CA ASP A 48 -2.24 -0.42 23.69
C ASP A 48 -1.56 0.03 22.38
N ALA A 49 -0.27 -0.27 22.25
CA ALA A 49 0.54 0.16 21.09
C ALA A 49 0.02 -0.43 19.76
N MET A 50 -0.49 -1.66 19.78
CA MET A 50 -1.05 -2.31 18.60
C MET A 50 -2.37 -1.64 18.19
N GLY A 51 -3.25 -1.39 19.16
CA GLY A 51 -4.49 -0.66 18.92
C GLY A 51 -4.28 0.78 18.45
N CYS A 52 -3.21 1.46 18.90
CA CYS A 52 -2.83 2.77 18.37
C CYS A 52 -2.47 2.68 16.89
N ASN A 53 -1.63 1.70 16.50
CA ASN A 53 -1.24 1.51 15.11
C ASN A 53 -2.44 1.15 14.21
N GLU A 54 -3.41 0.40 14.74
CA GLU A 54 -4.70 0.11 14.10
C GLU A 54 -5.68 1.30 14.08
N CYS A 55 -5.28 2.45 14.61
CA CYS A 55 -6.10 3.64 14.69
C CYS A 55 -7.46 3.42 15.39
N ARG A 56 -7.51 2.63 16.47
CA ARG A 56 -8.76 2.38 17.21
C ARG A 56 -9.27 3.67 17.86
N CYS A 57 -10.48 4.11 17.50
CA CYS A 57 -11.00 5.43 17.88
C CYS A 57 -11.06 5.65 19.40
N ASN A 58 -11.37 4.60 20.16
CA ASN A 58 -11.41 4.65 21.63
C ASN A 58 -10.05 4.93 22.28
N LEU A 59 -8.94 4.70 21.57
CA LEU A 59 -7.59 5.03 22.05
C LEU A 59 -7.18 6.46 21.72
N TYR A 60 -7.79 7.10 20.73
CA TYR A 60 -7.51 8.50 20.36
C TYR A 60 -8.50 9.49 20.98
N ASN A 61 -9.59 9.00 21.59
CA ASN A 61 -10.66 9.80 22.19
C ASN A 61 -11.28 10.80 21.20
N VAL A 62 -11.48 10.34 19.96
CA VAL A 62 -12.05 11.12 18.86
C VAL A 62 -13.47 10.67 18.54
N THR A 63 -14.31 11.62 18.15
CA THR A 63 -15.70 11.40 17.73
C THR A 63 -16.02 12.02 16.38
N GLN A 64 -15.06 12.75 15.80
CA GLN A 64 -15.14 13.40 14.50
C GLN A 64 -13.89 13.05 13.69
N ASP A 65 -14.00 13.12 12.37
CA ASP A 65 -12.87 12.97 11.46
C ASP A 65 -12.06 14.28 11.32
N LYS A 66 -11.06 14.26 10.43
CA LYS A 66 -10.18 15.40 10.15
C LYS A 66 -10.92 16.64 9.62
N ASP A 67 -12.11 16.47 9.05
CA ASP A 67 -12.92 17.53 8.46
C ASP A 67 -14.03 18.00 9.44
N GLY A 68 -14.01 17.51 10.68
CA GLY A 68 -14.99 17.82 11.73
C GLY A 68 -16.32 17.10 11.56
N GLN A 69 -16.42 16.13 10.66
CA GLN A 69 -17.65 15.35 10.48
C GLN A 69 -17.75 14.28 11.56
N PRO A 70 -18.94 14.06 12.16
CA PRO A 70 -19.15 12.99 13.13
C PRO A 70 -18.81 11.62 12.54
N LEU A 71 -18.06 10.82 13.30
CA LEU A 71 -17.78 9.44 12.92
C LEU A 71 -19.08 8.62 12.91
N LYS A 72 -19.17 7.68 11.96
CA LYS A 72 -20.32 6.77 11.89
C LYS A 72 -20.39 5.95 13.19
N PRO A 73 -21.59 5.64 13.73
CA PRO A 73 -21.73 4.95 15.02
C PRO A 73 -21.00 3.59 15.11
N TYR A 74 -20.81 2.91 13.98
CA TYR A 74 -20.13 1.61 13.89
C TYR A 74 -18.66 1.71 13.44
N TYR A 75 -18.15 2.92 13.20
CA TYR A 75 -16.74 3.13 12.85
C TYR A 75 -15.89 3.12 14.13
N VAL A 76 -15.23 1.98 14.37
CA VAL A 76 -14.55 1.67 15.63
C VAL A 76 -13.03 1.78 15.57
N GLY A 77 -12.47 2.01 14.38
CA GLY A 77 -11.06 2.26 14.13
C GLY A 77 -10.83 2.63 12.68
N GLY A 78 -9.63 3.13 12.37
CA GLY A 78 -9.18 3.45 11.01
C GLY A 78 -8.66 4.87 10.85
N LEU A 79 -8.32 5.24 9.63
CA LEU A 79 -7.68 6.50 9.24
C LEU A 79 -8.44 7.74 9.75
N TYR A 80 -9.76 7.68 9.87
CA TYR A 80 -10.54 8.80 10.41
C TYR A 80 -10.34 9.01 11.92
N CYS A 81 -9.65 8.09 12.60
CA CYS A 81 -9.43 8.16 14.04
C CYS A 81 -8.01 8.53 14.45
N CYS A 82 -7.05 8.53 13.52
CA CYS A 82 -5.64 8.80 13.79
C CYS A 82 -5.05 9.88 12.87
N TYR A 83 -5.83 10.90 12.52
CA TYR A 83 -5.38 12.00 11.66
C TYR A 83 -4.36 12.91 12.38
N ASP A 84 -3.78 13.85 11.63
CA ASP A 84 -2.73 14.74 12.13
C ASP A 84 -3.13 15.46 13.43
N GLY A 85 -2.18 15.56 14.36
CA GLY A 85 -2.37 16.17 15.68
C GLY A 85 -3.14 15.31 16.71
N THR A 86 -3.73 14.17 16.33
CA THR A 86 -4.34 13.26 17.30
C THR A 86 -3.27 12.55 18.14
N GLN A 87 -3.62 12.18 19.38
CA GLN A 87 -2.70 11.51 20.30
C GLN A 87 -3.32 10.24 20.85
N CYS A 88 -2.60 9.12 20.70
CA CYS A 88 -3.03 7.87 21.29
C CYS A 88 -2.90 7.88 22.82
N LYS A 89 -3.81 7.18 23.49
CA LYS A 89 -3.86 7.06 24.94
C LYS A 89 -2.57 6.43 25.49
N VAL A 90 -1.93 7.14 26.40
CA VAL A 90 -0.70 6.71 27.10
C VAL A 90 -0.97 6.30 28.54
N LYS A 91 -0.06 5.51 29.11
CA LYS A 91 -0.07 5.09 30.52
C LYS A 91 0.10 6.31 31.42
N ASN A 92 -0.54 6.25 32.59
CA ASN A 92 -0.40 7.28 33.61
C ASN A 92 1.08 7.49 33.96
N ALA A 93 1.49 8.76 34.15
CA ALA A 93 2.86 9.19 34.41
C ALA A 93 3.88 9.07 33.25
N PHE A 94 3.46 8.67 32.04
CA PHE A 94 4.34 8.76 30.87
C PHE A 94 4.65 10.24 30.54
N LYS A 95 5.93 10.58 30.46
CA LYS A 95 6.39 11.90 30.02
C LYS A 95 6.86 11.81 28.58
N SER A 96 6.08 12.38 27.67
CA SER A 96 6.51 12.52 26.28
C SER A 96 7.70 13.47 26.19
N VAL A 97 8.63 13.16 25.28
CA VAL A 97 9.82 13.97 25.03
C VAL A 97 9.78 14.43 23.58
N LYS A 98 9.95 15.73 23.34
CA LYS A 98 10.07 16.25 21.98
C LYS A 98 11.31 15.65 21.30
N ARG A 99 11.14 15.12 20.09
CA ARG A 99 12.23 14.56 19.29
C ARG A 99 12.13 15.03 17.86
N ASN A 100 13.28 15.11 17.21
CA ASN A 100 13.37 15.28 15.77
C ASN A 100 13.47 13.90 15.13
N VAL A 101 12.59 13.62 14.18
CA VAL A 101 12.63 12.39 13.38
C VAL A 101 13.10 12.79 11.99
N TYR A 102 14.05 12.03 11.45
CA TYR A 102 14.60 12.26 10.12
C TYR A 102 14.20 11.10 9.22
N PHE A 103 13.61 11.43 8.07
CA PHE A 103 13.35 10.47 7.01
C PHE A 103 14.51 10.50 6.01
N LYS A 104 15.09 9.34 5.71
CA LYS A 104 16.18 9.18 4.76
C LYS A 104 15.79 8.17 3.69
N TYR A 105 15.93 8.57 2.44
CA TYR A 105 15.68 7.72 1.27
C TYR A 105 16.81 7.89 0.25
N THR A 106 16.93 6.95 -0.68
CA THR A 106 17.88 7.04 -1.80
C THR A 106 17.12 6.71 -3.07
N VAL A 107 17.06 7.67 -3.99
CA VAL A 107 16.48 7.47 -5.33
C VAL A 107 17.61 7.22 -6.30
N LYS A 108 17.52 6.12 -7.05
CA LYS A 108 18.37 5.88 -8.21
C LYS A 108 17.57 6.26 -9.45
N TRP A 109 18.18 7.04 -10.32
CA TRP A 109 17.60 7.51 -11.57
C TRP A 109 18.66 7.50 -12.67
N VAL A 110 18.21 7.54 -13.91
CA VAL A 110 19.04 7.60 -15.12
C VAL A 110 18.39 8.59 -16.09
N ASP A 111 19.20 9.19 -16.97
CA ASP A 111 18.66 9.98 -18.07
C ASP A 111 17.85 9.08 -19.02
N TRP A 112 16.70 9.59 -19.45
CA TRP A 112 15.84 8.82 -20.34
C TRP A 112 16.51 8.61 -21.71
N SER A 113 16.43 7.40 -22.26
CA SER A 113 16.94 7.07 -23.59
C SER A 113 16.09 6.01 -24.27
N ASP A 114 16.22 5.88 -25.60
CA ASP A 114 15.48 4.88 -26.40
C ASP A 114 15.81 3.41 -26.03
N SER A 115 16.88 3.19 -25.26
CA SER A 115 17.23 1.86 -24.74
C SER A 115 16.36 1.44 -23.55
N ILE A 116 15.71 2.39 -22.88
CA ILE A 116 14.86 2.14 -21.71
C ILE A 116 13.49 1.68 -22.18
N VAL A 117 13.02 0.60 -21.56
CA VAL A 117 11.69 0.06 -21.78
C VAL A 117 10.72 0.70 -20.77
N PRO A 118 9.80 1.57 -21.20
CA PRO A 118 8.88 2.23 -20.29
C PRO A 118 7.93 1.23 -19.63
N VAL A 119 7.72 1.42 -18.33
CA VAL A 119 6.72 0.69 -17.56
C VAL A 119 5.67 1.62 -16.98
N LYS A 120 4.43 1.11 -16.87
CA LYS A 120 3.35 1.74 -16.11
C LYS A 120 3.24 1.10 -14.74
N VAL A 121 2.91 1.91 -13.75
CA VAL A 121 2.63 1.46 -12.39
C VAL A 121 1.11 1.37 -12.22
N PHE A 122 0.63 0.21 -11.81
CA PHE A 122 -0.75 0.02 -11.37
C PHE A 122 -0.78 -0.22 -9.87
N ILE A 123 -1.77 0.36 -9.21
CA ILE A 123 -2.05 0.18 -7.79
C ILE A 123 -3.44 -0.42 -7.70
N PHE A 124 -3.58 -1.51 -6.96
CA PHE A 124 -4.85 -2.18 -6.78
C PHE A 124 -5.26 -2.28 -5.32
N ASP A 125 -6.47 -1.79 -5.05
CA ASP A 125 -7.16 -1.93 -3.77
C ASP A 125 -8.13 -3.12 -3.81
N VAL A 126 -8.04 -4.03 -2.84
CA VAL A 126 -8.95 -5.18 -2.73
C VAL A 126 -10.36 -4.80 -2.31
N THR A 127 -10.54 -3.59 -1.78
CA THR A 127 -11.83 -3.05 -1.36
C THR A 127 -12.56 -2.33 -2.48
N ASP A 128 -11.89 -2.11 -3.63
CA ASP A 128 -12.50 -1.45 -4.77
C ASP A 128 -13.77 -2.19 -5.22
N THR A 129 -14.89 -1.47 -5.21
CA THR A 129 -16.22 -2.01 -5.59
C THR A 129 -16.51 -1.86 -7.08
N TRP A 130 -15.47 -1.74 -7.89
CA TRP A 130 -15.55 -1.52 -9.34
C TRP A 130 -16.47 -2.54 -10.06
N GLN A 131 -17.35 -2.02 -10.93
CA GLN A 131 -18.32 -2.79 -11.72
C GLN A 131 -18.11 -2.64 -13.24
N HIS A 132 -16.87 -2.50 -13.72
CA HIS A 132 -16.54 -2.31 -15.14
C HIS A 132 -17.15 -1.04 -15.79
N THR A 133 -17.66 -0.10 -15.00
CA THR A 133 -18.23 1.18 -15.46
C THR A 133 -17.18 2.28 -15.66
N GLY A 134 -15.90 1.98 -15.39
CA GLY A 134 -14.80 2.95 -15.38
C GLY A 134 -14.73 3.81 -14.10
N ILE A 135 -15.67 3.66 -13.17
CA ILE A 135 -15.69 4.36 -11.89
C ILE A 135 -15.14 3.43 -10.82
N HIS A 136 -13.94 3.74 -10.31
CA HIS A 136 -13.32 3.07 -9.18
C HIS A 136 -13.86 3.65 -7.87
N ASN A 137 -14.13 2.79 -6.90
CA ASN A 137 -14.58 3.17 -5.56
C ASN A 137 -13.75 2.38 -4.54
N CYS A 138 -12.48 2.77 -4.43
CA CYS A 138 -11.53 2.25 -3.47
C CYS A 138 -11.93 2.73 -2.06
N LEU A 139 -12.26 1.79 -1.17
CA LEU A 139 -12.69 2.11 0.17
C LEU A 139 -11.52 2.24 1.15
N PHE A 140 -10.30 1.81 0.75
CA PHE A 140 -9.05 1.79 1.53
C PHE A 140 -9.08 0.94 2.81
N GLU A 141 -10.23 0.72 3.41
CA GLU A 141 -10.41 0.07 4.70
C GLU A 141 -11.60 -0.89 4.62
N TYR A 142 -11.53 -2.01 5.33
CA TYR A 142 -12.64 -2.92 5.49
C TYR A 142 -12.47 -3.75 6.75
N ASP A 143 -13.57 -4.06 7.43
CA ASP A 143 -13.57 -4.87 8.63
C ASP A 143 -13.20 -6.32 8.35
N VAL A 144 -12.33 -6.89 9.18
CA VAL A 144 -12.05 -8.33 9.22
C VAL A 144 -12.77 -8.93 10.43
N GLU A 145 -13.55 -9.99 10.18
CA GLU A 145 -14.28 -10.68 11.23
C GLU A 145 -13.33 -11.42 12.18
N LYS A 146 -13.58 -11.28 13.48
CA LYS A 146 -12.84 -12.01 14.51
C LYS A 146 -13.27 -13.46 14.54
N SER A 147 -12.31 -14.38 14.48
CA SER A 147 -12.57 -15.80 14.69
C SER A 147 -12.92 -16.12 16.14
N THR A 148 -13.87 -17.03 16.33
CA THR A 148 -14.26 -17.58 17.64
C THR A 148 -13.26 -18.58 18.20
N THR A 149 -12.36 -19.13 17.37
CA THR A 149 -11.37 -20.16 17.76
C THR A 149 -9.94 -19.61 17.92
N GLY A 150 -9.72 -18.32 17.64
CA GLY A 150 -8.43 -17.65 17.80
C GLY A 150 -7.37 -17.97 16.73
N VAL A 151 -7.68 -18.86 15.77
CA VAL A 151 -6.78 -19.22 14.65
C VAL A 151 -7.61 -19.46 13.38
N ALA A 152 -8.15 -18.40 12.78
CA ALA A 152 -8.61 -18.44 11.40
C ALA A 152 -7.78 -17.49 10.53
N THR A 153 -7.95 -17.67 9.22
CA THR A 153 -7.31 -16.85 8.20
C THR A 153 -8.42 -16.29 7.35
N ASN A 154 -8.54 -14.97 7.36
CA ASN A 154 -9.47 -14.27 6.50
C ASN A 154 -8.84 -14.02 5.13
N THR A 155 -9.67 -14.07 4.09
CA THR A 155 -9.24 -13.84 2.71
C THR A 155 -10.20 -12.87 2.03
N ARG A 156 -9.68 -11.76 1.52
CA ARG A 156 -10.42 -10.83 0.67
C ARG A 156 -9.97 -10.98 -0.77
N ARG A 157 -10.92 -10.88 -1.70
CA ARG A 157 -10.68 -10.99 -3.14
C ARG A 157 -11.34 -9.83 -3.87
N SER A 158 -10.65 -9.29 -4.86
CA SER A 158 -11.22 -8.39 -5.86
C SER A 158 -10.80 -8.86 -7.26
N SER A 159 -11.56 -8.48 -8.28
CA SER A 159 -11.23 -8.78 -9.68
C SER A 159 -11.03 -7.49 -10.44
N VAL A 160 -9.94 -7.42 -11.20
CA VAL A 160 -9.57 -6.23 -11.97
C VAL A 160 -9.33 -6.63 -13.43
N SER A 161 -9.72 -5.76 -14.37
CA SER A 161 -9.31 -5.89 -15.78
C SER A 161 -8.24 -4.85 -16.07
N PHE A 162 -7.33 -5.20 -16.98
CA PHE A 162 -6.28 -4.31 -17.41
C PHE A 162 -6.65 -3.74 -18.78
N PRO A 163 -6.49 -2.43 -19.00
CA PRO A 163 -6.83 -1.80 -20.28
C PRO A 163 -5.88 -2.22 -21.41
N THR A 164 -4.74 -2.87 -21.11
CA THR A 164 -3.75 -3.31 -22.10
C THR A 164 -3.10 -4.65 -21.77
N ALA A 165 -2.47 -5.28 -22.78
CA ALA A 165 -1.68 -6.52 -22.65
C ALA A 165 -0.14 -6.27 -22.55
N GLY A 166 0.54 -7.05 -21.72
CA GLY A 166 1.95 -6.82 -21.37
C GLY A 166 2.49 -7.74 -20.27
N ASP A 167 3.67 -7.43 -19.77
CA ASP A 167 4.42 -8.29 -18.84
C ASP A 167 4.56 -7.64 -17.46
N VAL A 168 4.37 -8.42 -16.39
CA VAL A 168 4.61 -8.01 -15.00
C VAL A 168 6.12 -8.01 -14.76
N ILE A 169 6.68 -6.86 -14.39
CA ILE A 169 8.10 -6.66 -14.15
C ILE A 169 8.46 -6.90 -12.69
N TYR A 170 7.73 -6.25 -11.79
CA TYR A 170 7.81 -6.51 -10.36
C TYR A 170 6.49 -6.12 -9.68
N GLY A 171 6.31 -6.60 -8.47
CA GLY A 171 5.26 -6.11 -7.60
C GLY A 171 5.41 -6.51 -6.14
N PHE A 172 4.75 -5.77 -5.28
CA PHE A 172 4.70 -6.05 -3.85
C PHE A 172 3.34 -5.60 -3.31
N ALA A 173 2.91 -6.24 -2.24
CA ALA A 173 1.70 -5.85 -1.54
C ALA A 173 2.07 -4.93 -0.37
N GLN A 174 1.22 -3.96 -0.10
CA GLN A 174 1.17 -3.26 1.18
C GLN A 174 0.14 -3.95 2.07
N GLN A 175 0.50 -4.23 3.32
CA GLN A 175 -0.43 -4.68 4.34
C GLN A 175 0.01 -4.11 5.69
N TYR A 176 -0.97 -3.85 6.54
CA TYR A 176 -0.78 -3.47 7.94
C TYR A 176 -0.72 -4.72 8.82
N ASN A 177 -0.62 -4.52 10.14
CA ASN A 177 -0.52 -5.60 11.11
C ASN A 177 -1.53 -6.74 10.83
N GLY A 178 -1.12 -7.97 11.15
CA GLY A 178 -1.77 -9.26 10.78
C GLY A 178 -2.03 -9.51 9.29
N GLY A 179 -1.54 -8.69 8.37
CA GLY A 179 -1.34 -9.09 6.98
C GLY A 179 -0.43 -10.33 6.87
N ILE A 180 -0.89 -11.35 6.15
CA ILE A 180 -0.09 -12.57 5.91
C ILE A 180 0.63 -12.47 4.56
N GLY A 181 -0.09 -11.95 3.56
CA GLY A 181 0.44 -11.71 2.22
C GLY A 181 -0.67 -11.41 1.23
N ALA A 182 -0.26 -11.11 0.00
CA ALA A 182 -1.15 -10.96 -1.13
C ALA A 182 -0.60 -11.64 -2.37
N ALA A 183 -1.48 -11.90 -3.33
CA ALA A 183 -1.08 -12.40 -4.63
C ALA A 183 -2.02 -11.92 -5.74
N LEU A 184 -1.42 -11.70 -6.90
CA LEU A 184 -2.08 -11.50 -8.18
C LEU A 184 -2.17 -12.82 -8.91
N TYR A 185 -3.38 -13.14 -9.38
CA TYR A 185 -3.65 -14.35 -10.14
C TYR A 185 -4.07 -13.99 -11.57
N GLY A 186 -3.68 -14.82 -12.53
CA GLY A 186 -4.29 -14.85 -13.86
C GLY A 186 -5.68 -15.48 -13.81
N GLU A 187 -6.46 -15.36 -14.88
CA GLU A 187 -7.78 -15.99 -14.99
C GLU A 187 -7.71 -17.53 -14.91
N ASP A 188 -6.62 -18.11 -15.38
CA ASP A 188 -6.29 -19.54 -15.25
C ASP A 188 -5.93 -19.97 -13.81
N GLY A 189 -5.97 -19.05 -12.85
CA GLY A 189 -5.66 -19.29 -11.45
C GLY A 189 -4.16 -19.38 -11.14
N ARG A 190 -3.27 -19.15 -12.12
CA ARG A 190 -1.83 -19.14 -11.86
C ARG A 190 -1.42 -17.90 -11.10
N VAL A 191 -0.46 -18.03 -10.19
CA VAL A 191 0.11 -16.89 -9.47
C VAL A 191 1.04 -16.13 -10.41
N LEU A 192 0.72 -14.88 -10.71
CA LEU A 192 1.55 -13.97 -11.51
C LEU A 192 2.60 -13.26 -10.64
N CYS A 193 2.20 -12.89 -9.43
CA CYS A 193 3.03 -12.22 -8.45
C CYS A 193 2.49 -12.53 -7.05
N ALA A 194 3.37 -12.76 -6.08
CA ALA A 194 2.98 -12.94 -4.69
C ALA A 194 3.94 -12.19 -3.77
N SER A 195 3.36 -11.63 -2.72
CA SER A 195 4.04 -10.87 -1.69
C SER A 195 3.63 -11.44 -0.33
N LYS A 196 4.59 -11.59 0.56
CA LYS A 196 4.43 -12.13 1.91
C LYS A 196 4.92 -11.11 2.93
N ALA A 197 4.21 -11.03 4.05
CA ALA A 197 4.60 -10.21 5.16
C ALA A 197 5.92 -10.68 5.80
N ILE A 198 6.75 -9.72 6.17
CA ILE A 198 7.97 -9.90 6.94
C ILE A 198 7.67 -9.34 8.33
N TYR A 199 7.59 -10.22 9.32
CA TYR A 199 7.37 -9.83 10.71
C TYR A 199 8.68 -9.60 11.44
N GLY A 200 8.69 -8.56 12.27
CA GLY A 200 9.78 -8.33 13.21
C GLY A 200 9.83 -9.44 14.25
N LYS A 201 11.00 -9.63 14.86
CA LYS A 201 11.25 -10.69 15.86
C LYS A 201 11.85 -10.16 17.16
N GLY A 202 12.33 -8.93 17.16
CA GLY A 202 13.05 -8.30 18.24
C GLY A 202 12.32 -7.11 18.85
N LYS A 203 13.10 -6.25 19.51
CA LYS A 203 12.66 -4.98 20.09
C LYS A 203 13.36 -3.79 19.44
N ASP A 204 14.18 -4.07 18.43
CA ASP A 204 14.96 -3.07 17.72
C ASP A 204 14.07 -2.33 16.72
N ILE A 205 14.41 -1.07 16.47
CA ILE A 205 13.69 -0.23 15.51
C ILE A 205 13.77 -0.87 14.12
N GLY A 206 12.62 -1.23 13.54
CA GLY A 206 12.51 -1.91 12.25
C GLY A 206 12.58 -3.43 12.33
N ASP A 207 12.58 -4.01 13.53
CA ASP A 207 12.44 -5.45 13.77
C ASP A 207 11.45 -5.77 14.90
N GLU A 208 10.47 -4.91 15.12
CA GLU A 208 9.58 -5.00 16.28
C GLU A 208 8.66 -6.22 16.20
N ALA A 209 8.73 -7.09 17.21
CA ALA A 209 7.96 -8.32 17.28
C ALA A 209 6.45 -8.06 17.21
N GLY A 210 5.77 -8.77 16.32
CA GLY A 210 4.32 -8.62 16.09
C GLY A 210 3.94 -7.56 15.06
N TYR A 211 4.90 -6.78 14.56
CA TYR A 211 4.68 -5.79 13.50
C TYR A 211 5.13 -6.32 12.14
N ILE A 212 4.43 -5.94 11.09
CA ILE A 212 4.95 -6.07 9.73
C ILE A 212 6.02 -5.00 9.56
N VAL A 213 7.26 -5.43 9.34
CA VAL A 213 8.45 -4.58 9.15
C VAL A 213 8.89 -4.52 7.68
N GLY A 214 8.12 -5.17 6.79
CA GLY A 214 8.29 -5.13 5.35
C GLY A 214 7.48 -6.21 4.65
N MET A 215 7.56 -6.22 3.33
CA MET A 215 6.86 -7.14 2.46
C MET A 215 7.85 -7.68 1.43
N THR A 216 7.72 -8.95 1.06
CA THR A 216 8.56 -9.51 -0.01
C THR A 216 8.09 -9.00 -1.37
N THR A 217 9.05 -8.67 -2.22
CA THR A 217 8.79 -8.21 -3.60
C THR A 217 8.93 -9.38 -4.55
N CYS A 218 7.99 -9.51 -5.48
CA CYS A 218 8.06 -10.47 -6.58
C CYS A 218 8.79 -9.84 -7.77
N TYR A 219 9.66 -10.62 -8.41
CA TYR A 219 10.30 -10.27 -9.67
C TYR A 219 10.13 -11.46 -10.62
N PRO A 220 9.00 -11.54 -11.35
CA PRO A 220 8.77 -12.62 -12.29
C PRO A 220 9.86 -12.63 -13.36
N LYS A 221 10.15 -13.82 -13.90
CA LYS A 221 11.06 -13.90 -15.06
C LYS A 221 10.42 -13.14 -16.22
N PRO A 222 11.18 -12.32 -16.97
CA PRO A 222 10.65 -11.63 -18.13
C PRO A 222 9.88 -12.58 -19.05
N GLY A 223 8.63 -12.23 -19.32
CA GLY A 223 7.73 -13.04 -20.14
C GLY A 223 6.99 -14.18 -19.44
N SER A 224 7.29 -14.53 -18.18
CA SER A 224 6.58 -15.61 -17.46
C SER A 224 5.24 -15.16 -16.90
N ALA A 225 5.13 -13.90 -16.45
CA ALA A 225 3.92 -13.33 -15.88
C ALA A 225 3.28 -12.33 -16.86
N LYS A 226 2.48 -12.87 -17.78
CA LYS A 226 1.79 -12.09 -18.82
C LYS A 226 0.39 -11.68 -18.38
N ILE A 227 0.04 -10.45 -18.71
CA ILE A 227 -1.28 -9.85 -18.63
C ILE A 227 -1.82 -9.72 -20.06
N VAL A 228 -2.98 -10.29 -20.33
CA VAL A 228 -3.82 -10.09 -21.52
C VAL A 228 -4.76 -8.89 -21.32
N LYS A 229 -5.00 -8.13 -22.40
CA LYS A 229 -5.93 -6.99 -22.44
C LYS A 229 -7.36 -7.48 -22.21
N ASP A 230 -8.15 -6.71 -21.46
CA ASP A 230 -9.59 -6.94 -21.22
C ASP A 230 -9.94 -8.27 -20.53
N GLU A 231 -8.94 -9.01 -20.05
CA GLU A 231 -9.13 -10.23 -19.26
C GLU A 231 -9.85 -9.86 -17.94
N THR A 232 -11.12 -10.23 -17.82
CA THR A 232 -12.05 -9.74 -16.79
C THR A 232 -11.84 -10.39 -15.42
N ARG A 233 -10.98 -11.42 -15.31
CA ARG A 233 -10.91 -12.31 -14.13
C ARG A 233 -9.53 -12.39 -13.49
N ARG A 234 -8.78 -11.28 -13.42
CA ARG A 234 -7.60 -11.27 -12.55
C ARG A 234 -7.98 -11.05 -11.12
N MET A 235 -7.83 -12.11 -10.34
CA MET A 235 -8.11 -12.08 -8.91
C MET A 235 -6.91 -11.53 -8.18
N ILE A 236 -7.13 -10.49 -7.39
CA ILE A 236 -6.21 -10.09 -6.34
C ILE A 236 -6.72 -10.71 -5.07
N ARG A 237 -5.84 -11.38 -4.33
CA ARG A 237 -6.19 -12.03 -3.08
C ARG A 237 -5.28 -11.52 -1.98
N PHE A 238 -5.87 -11.06 -0.90
CA PHE A 238 -5.16 -10.75 0.32
C PHE A 238 -5.55 -11.70 1.43
N LYS A 239 -4.57 -12.06 2.26
CA LYS A 239 -4.72 -12.95 3.41
C LYS A 239 -4.34 -12.24 4.70
N TYR A 240 -5.09 -12.53 5.76
CA TYR A 240 -4.97 -11.89 7.06
C TYR A 240 -5.19 -12.86 8.20
N ALA A 241 -4.54 -12.60 9.32
CA ALA A 241 -4.89 -13.18 10.60
C ALA A 241 -6.04 -12.38 11.23
N ASP A 242 -6.93 -13.04 11.97
CA ASP A 242 -8.20 -12.48 12.45
C ASP A 242 -8.09 -11.41 13.55
N SER A 243 -6.87 -11.01 13.91
CA SER A 243 -6.64 -10.11 15.05
C SER A 243 -6.82 -8.63 14.74
N LEU A 244 -7.13 -8.22 13.50
CA LEU A 244 -7.08 -6.80 13.08
C LEU A 244 -8.27 -6.35 12.26
N ARG A 245 -8.52 -5.04 12.22
CA ARG A 245 -9.75 -4.49 11.64
C ARG A 245 -9.59 -3.78 10.32
N ILE A 246 -8.44 -3.21 9.96
CA ILE A 246 -8.36 -2.32 8.80
C ILE A 246 -7.06 -2.51 8.04
N ILE A 247 -7.17 -2.75 6.73
CA ILE A 247 -6.01 -2.85 5.87
C ILE A 247 -6.23 -2.04 4.59
N SER A 248 -5.44 -0.98 4.42
CA SER A 248 -5.15 -0.44 3.09
C SER A 248 -4.13 -1.35 2.44
N THR A 249 -4.52 -1.88 1.28
CA THR A 249 -3.68 -2.80 0.56
C THR A 249 -3.56 -2.45 -0.88
N ASP A 250 -2.33 -2.14 -1.24
CA ASP A 250 -1.97 -1.81 -2.59
C ASP A 250 -1.07 -2.90 -3.11
N LEU A 251 -1.50 -3.57 -4.18
CA LEU A 251 -0.57 -4.31 -5.02
C LEU A 251 -0.03 -3.36 -6.08
N LEU A 252 1.24 -2.99 -5.93
CA LEU A 252 1.93 -2.22 -6.96
C LEU A 252 2.45 -3.19 -8.03
N VAL A 253 2.11 -2.96 -9.29
CA VAL A 253 2.58 -3.75 -10.43
C VAL A 253 3.19 -2.84 -11.46
N SER A 254 4.49 -3.00 -11.73
CA SER A 254 5.13 -2.37 -12.88
C SER A 254 5.00 -3.24 -14.11
N TYR A 255 4.64 -2.64 -15.23
CA TYR A 255 4.14 -3.34 -16.40
C TYR A 255 4.62 -2.71 -17.71
N GLN A 256 5.07 -3.54 -18.67
CA GLN A 256 5.43 -3.10 -20.01
C GLN A 256 4.25 -3.26 -21.00
N ARG A 257 3.83 -2.18 -21.68
CA ARG A 257 2.88 -2.27 -22.82
C ARG A 257 3.53 -3.01 -24.00
N ARG A 258 2.84 -3.99 -24.60
CA ARG A 258 3.18 -4.40 -25.98
C ARG A 258 2.73 -3.32 -26.94
N LYS A 259 3.59 -2.91 -27.88
CA LYS A 259 3.29 -1.92 -28.93
C LYS A 259 1.93 -2.22 -29.60
N GLN A 260 0.92 -1.43 -29.27
CA GLN A 260 -0.23 -1.14 -30.11
C GLN A 260 -0.47 0.37 -30.09
N SER A 261 -0.98 0.86 -31.23
CA SER A 261 -1.09 2.26 -31.67
C SER A 261 -1.49 3.27 -30.59
N LYS A 262 -0.96 4.49 -30.75
CA LYS A 262 -1.22 5.71 -29.98
C LYS A 262 -2.67 5.79 -29.48
N GLU A 263 -2.88 5.49 -28.20
CA GLU A 263 -4.06 5.92 -27.45
C GLU A 263 -3.59 6.72 -26.24
N LEU A 264 -4.02 7.98 -26.26
CA LEU A 264 -3.78 9.01 -25.25
C LEU A 264 -4.58 8.65 -23.99
N TRP A 265 -3.90 8.39 -22.89
CA TRP A 265 -4.51 8.34 -21.57
C TRP A 265 -3.74 9.29 -20.67
N MET A 266 -4.44 10.12 -19.91
CA MET A 266 -3.85 11.02 -18.92
C MET A 266 -3.10 10.19 -17.86
N ASP A 267 -1.78 10.13 -17.97
CA ASP A 267 -0.89 9.62 -16.93
C ASP A 267 -0.69 10.74 -15.90
N THR A 268 -1.44 10.69 -14.81
CA THR A 268 -1.04 11.40 -13.59
C THR A 268 -0.09 10.49 -12.82
N THR A 269 1.17 10.42 -13.25
CA THR A 269 2.23 9.68 -12.54
C THR A 269 2.66 10.50 -11.32
N LEU A 270 1.84 10.55 -10.27
CA LEU A 270 2.32 11.00 -8.97
C LEU A 270 3.01 9.80 -8.31
N LEU A 271 4.34 9.84 -8.18
CA LEU A 271 5.08 8.82 -7.43
C LEU A 271 4.90 9.10 -5.92
N GLN A 272 3.73 8.73 -5.39
CA GLN A 272 3.38 8.94 -3.98
C GLN A 272 4.04 7.87 -3.10
N LEU A 273 5.09 8.25 -2.36
CA LEU A 273 5.67 7.41 -1.32
C LEU A 273 4.92 7.63 -0.02
N GLU A 274 3.91 6.80 0.24
CA GLU A 274 3.28 6.70 1.56
C GLU A 274 4.14 5.84 2.49
N GLN A 275 4.41 6.30 3.71
CA GLN A 275 5.04 5.50 4.77
C GLN A 275 4.36 5.75 6.12
N LEU A 276 3.96 4.68 6.80
CA LEU A 276 3.43 4.67 8.16
C LEU A 276 4.54 4.29 9.14
N LEU A 277 5.13 5.28 9.80
CA LEU A 277 6.16 5.05 10.81
C LEU A 277 5.51 4.88 12.18
N SER A 278 5.66 3.70 12.77
CA SER A 278 5.45 3.54 14.21
C SER A 278 6.73 3.86 14.95
N LEU A 279 6.69 4.92 15.76
CA LEU A 279 7.77 5.19 16.71
C LEU A 279 7.47 4.37 17.96
N ILE A 280 8.30 3.37 18.20
CA ILE A 280 8.21 2.44 19.34
C ILE A 280 9.28 2.79 20.37
#